data_AF-A0A2D1INP0-F1
#
_entry.id   AF-A0A2D1INP0-F1
#
_cell.length_a   1.000
_cell.length_b   1.000
_cell.length_c   1.000
_cell.angle_alpha   90.00
_cell.angle_beta   90.00
_cell.angle_gamma   90.00
#
_symmetry.space_group_name_H-M   'P 1'
#
loop_
_entity.id
_entity.type
_entity.pdbx_description
1 polymer ?
#
loop_
_entity_poly.entity_id
_entity_poly.type
_entity_poly.pdbx_seq_one_letter_code
_entity_poly.pdbx_strand_id
1 'polypeptide(L)'
;MSKLVTITSKFYDASGKSCPDLPVKSRYKGSARENPQKTDKDGFFIFPASPNRTIEILAKLSNTKDYQIFRIINSSIKSSLDNPIRIKLPNPGLVTTLFKVVDSQGKAMTNFPVKTRPKGGKDFERLTDEQGFIQVQSSPFRDIEFLVLTSADKFILKKSLNSGSGSQKTILVQLDEPYKMFISKSNIQIIDKTGNSYIVENTKVEILDLQSGKKEIVNTSNGKLLIQSMVGEKIQITVFKPDGESLKPEYYSAKYINNHSIKLKLDVDITSSSTKPNKPEIDKELDENILITMEQMQKMWPRVAIAKMQPILDELNVNLTAYKLDTRLRQAHFIAQVRQEVGANFLLREQVEYMRPAALKKIGYYKYYPKQADIDGYNGKAPANGEVIANRMYDDKYRDKKYKLGNTSLGDGWKYLGRGLKQLTGKNNYQDLTEMYSTIWVDENLDFVKNPKLLEQPKYAVRSAIRFWLKFKLYEIADKGSESKEVDAITSKINRGTDSYLDRRKHFIRARQIFN
;
A
#
# COMPACT_ATOMS: atom_id res chain seq x y z
N MET A 1 67.04 -7.05 -33.92
CA MET A 1 66.21 -6.93 -32.70
C MET A 1 66.09 -5.47 -32.34
N SER A 2 64.89 -4.91 -32.24
CA SER A 2 64.72 -3.52 -31.79
C SER A 2 65.28 -3.38 -30.37
N LYS A 3 66.22 -2.45 -30.16
CA LYS A 3 66.77 -2.15 -28.84
C LYS A 3 65.62 -1.68 -27.94
N LEU A 4 65.26 -2.49 -26.95
CA LEU A 4 64.21 -2.14 -25.99
C LEU A 4 64.72 -1.00 -25.08
N VAL A 5 63.82 -0.13 -24.68
CA VAL A 5 64.04 0.91 -23.66
C VAL A 5 63.46 0.43 -22.33
N THR A 6 64.12 0.78 -21.23
CA THR A 6 63.63 0.48 -19.88
C THR A 6 62.77 1.63 -19.37
N ILE A 7 61.54 1.31 -18.98
CA ILE A 7 60.63 2.27 -18.34
C ILE A 7 60.67 2.04 -16.83
N THR A 8 60.97 3.09 -16.08
CA THR A 8 60.98 3.08 -14.61
C THR A 8 59.87 3.98 -14.10
N SER A 9 58.88 3.40 -13.44
CA SER A 9 57.78 4.12 -12.80
C SER A 9 57.75 3.84 -11.30
N LYS A 10 57.17 4.75 -10.51
CA LYS A 10 57.06 4.59 -9.06
C LYS A 10 55.67 5.00 -8.59
N PHE A 11 55.03 4.14 -7.83
CA PHE A 11 53.69 4.35 -7.30
C PHE A 11 53.75 4.95 -5.90
N TYR A 12 52.93 5.99 -5.70
CA TYR A 12 52.79 6.70 -4.44
C TYR A 12 51.31 6.73 -4.03
N ASP A 13 51.02 6.66 -2.73
CA ASP A 13 49.68 6.93 -2.22
C ASP A 13 49.38 8.44 -2.23
N ALA A 14 48.19 8.82 -1.78
CA ALA A 14 47.79 10.22 -1.76
C ALA A 14 48.63 11.11 -0.82
N SER A 15 49.22 10.53 0.22
CA SER A 15 50.12 11.21 1.16
C SER A 15 51.55 11.36 0.61
N GLY A 16 51.86 10.65 -0.48
CA GLY A 16 53.18 10.66 -1.12
C GLY A 16 54.10 9.54 -0.64
N LYS A 17 53.59 8.56 0.11
CA LYS A 17 54.35 7.36 0.53
C LYS A 17 54.36 6.33 -0.59
N SER A 18 55.44 5.55 -0.72
CA SER A 18 55.53 4.48 -1.72
C SER A 18 54.51 3.37 -1.48
N CYS A 19 54.04 2.75 -2.57
CA CYS A 19 53.10 1.63 -2.51
C CYS A 19 53.80 0.31 -2.91
N PRO A 20 54.31 -0.47 -1.95
CA PRO A 20 54.89 -1.79 -2.22
C PRO A 20 53.81 -2.85 -2.50
N ASP A 21 54.19 -3.93 -3.20
CA ASP A 21 53.35 -5.10 -3.48
C ASP A 21 52.02 -4.82 -4.22
N LEU A 22 51.91 -3.64 -4.83
CA LEU A 22 50.73 -3.23 -5.58
C LEU A 22 50.66 -4.01 -6.91
N PRO A 23 49.57 -4.73 -7.21
CA PRO A 23 49.42 -5.38 -8.50
C PRO A 23 49.33 -4.33 -9.62
N VAL A 24 50.27 -4.38 -10.55
CA VAL A 24 50.44 -3.43 -11.66
C VAL A 24 50.63 -4.16 -12.97
N LYS A 25 50.36 -3.50 -14.09
CA LYS A 25 50.70 -4.04 -15.42
C LYS A 25 50.95 -2.93 -16.42
N SER A 26 51.67 -3.26 -17.48
CA SER A 26 51.79 -2.39 -18.65
C SER A 26 51.28 -3.08 -19.91
N ARG A 27 50.82 -2.29 -20.88
CA ARG A 27 50.49 -2.75 -22.24
C ARG A 27 50.64 -1.62 -23.25
N TYR A 28 50.85 -1.95 -24.52
CA TYR A 28 50.73 -0.96 -25.58
C TYR A 28 49.25 -0.57 -25.75
N LYS A 29 48.99 0.72 -26.02
CA LYS A 29 47.63 1.20 -26.30
C LYS A 29 47.02 0.39 -27.46
N GLY A 30 45.84 -0.21 -27.23
CA GLY A 30 45.14 -1.06 -28.20
C GLY A 30 45.64 -2.51 -28.31
N SER A 31 46.64 -2.93 -27.52
CA SER A 31 47.16 -4.31 -27.51
C SER A 31 46.47 -5.16 -26.44
N ALA A 32 46.17 -6.42 -26.76
CA ALA A 32 45.71 -7.43 -25.80
C ALA A 32 46.87 -8.07 -24.99
N ARG A 33 48.13 -7.91 -25.44
CA ARG A 33 49.30 -8.41 -24.69
C ARG A 33 49.62 -7.49 -23.53
N GLU A 34 49.72 -8.06 -22.33
CA GLU A 34 49.95 -7.36 -21.06
C GLU A 34 51.19 -7.91 -20.34
N ASN A 35 51.83 -7.06 -19.54
CA ASN A 35 52.96 -7.42 -18.68
C ASN A 35 52.59 -7.20 -17.20
N PRO A 36 51.95 -8.18 -16.54
CA PRO A 36 51.54 -8.07 -15.14
C PRO A 36 52.72 -8.31 -14.18
N GLN A 37 52.82 -7.48 -13.15
CA GLN A 37 53.84 -7.53 -12.09
C GLN A 37 53.26 -7.01 -10.77
N LYS A 38 54.08 -7.00 -9.72
CA LYS A 38 53.84 -6.20 -8.52
C LYS A 38 54.91 -5.13 -8.41
N THR A 39 54.59 -4.00 -7.78
CA THR A 39 55.63 -3.05 -7.39
C THR A 39 56.58 -3.69 -6.39
N ASP A 40 57.85 -3.32 -6.44
CA ASP A 40 58.84 -3.79 -5.47
C ASP A 40 58.63 -3.18 -4.07
N LYS A 41 59.49 -3.55 -3.11
CA LYS A 41 59.47 -3.06 -1.72
C LYS A 41 59.52 -1.52 -1.60
N ASP A 42 60.07 -0.85 -2.62
CA ASP A 42 60.23 0.59 -2.65
C ASP A 42 59.12 1.26 -3.47
N GLY A 43 58.23 0.50 -4.10
CA GLY A 43 57.09 0.96 -4.90
C GLY A 43 57.38 1.15 -6.40
N PHE A 44 58.51 0.66 -6.91
CA PHE A 44 58.86 0.76 -8.33
C PHE A 44 58.19 -0.32 -9.19
N PHE A 45 57.87 0.06 -10.42
CA PHE A 45 57.44 -0.82 -11.50
C PHE A 45 58.32 -0.56 -12.73
N ILE A 46 59.14 -1.55 -13.09
CA ILE A 46 60.19 -1.45 -14.10
C ILE A 46 59.98 -2.52 -15.18
N PHE A 47 59.94 -2.11 -16.44
CA PHE A 47 59.71 -3.05 -17.54
C PHE A 47 60.34 -2.57 -18.86
N PRO A 48 60.73 -3.50 -19.75
CA PRO A 48 61.22 -3.15 -21.07
C PRO A 48 60.07 -2.85 -22.04
N ALA A 49 60.30 -1.94 -22.99
CA ALA A 49 59.35 -1.60 -24.04
C ALA A 49 60.06 -1.26 -25.37
N SER A 50 59.36 -1.42 -26.49
CA SER A 50 59.82 -0.95 -27.79
C SER A 50 59.81 0.59 -27.84
N PRO A 51 60.80 1.25 -28.45
CA PRO A 51 60.86 2.71 -28.56
C PRO A 51 59.66 3.30 -29.32
N ASN A 52 59.32 4.56 -29.01
CA ASN A 52 58.29 5.35 -29.69
C ASN A 52 56.87 4.72 -29.71
N ARG A 53 56.50 4.01 -28.65
CA ARG A 53 55.18 3.37 -28.49
C ARG A 53 54.39 4.04 -27.39
N THR A 54 53.07 4.17 -27.57
CA THR A 54 52.17 4.56 -26.50
C THR A 54 51.92 3.38 -25.55
N ILE A 55 52.19 3.58 -24.28
CA ILE A 55 52.05 2.57 -23.21
C ILE A 55 51.00 3.05 -22.22
N GLU A 56 50.13 2.14 -21.82
CA GLU A 56 49.23 2.28 -20.68
C GLU A 56 49.86 1.59 -19.47
N ILE A 57 49.99 2.31 -18.36
CA ILE A 57 50.41 1.78 -17.06
C ILE A 57 49.16 1.67 -16.20
N LEU A 58 48.92 0.46 -15.68
CA LEU A 58 47.71 0.12 -14.94
C LEU A 58 48.05 -0.41 -13.55
N ALA A 59 47.14 -0.19 -12.60
CA ALA A 59 47.19 -0.80 -11.27
C ALA A 59 45.81 -1.33 -10.86
N LYS A 60 45.80 -2.36 -10.01
CA LYS A 60 44.58 -2.89 -9.39
C LYS A 60 44.53 -2.46 -7.93
N LEU A 61 43.59 -1.60 -7.61
CA LEU A 61 43.34 -1.16 -6.24
C LEU A 61 42.58 -2.26 -5.48
N SER A 62 42.79 -2.36 -4.17
CA SER A 62 42.17 -3.36 -3.29
C SER A 62 40.63 -3.41 -3.36
N ASN A 63 39.99 -2.29 -3.72
CA ASN A 63 38.53 -2.17 -3.81
C ASN A 63 37.96 -2.34 -5.24
N THR A 64 38.79 -2.78 -6.19
CA THR A 64 38.44 -2.89 -7.62
C THR A 64 38.66 -4.31 -8.13
N LYS A 65 37.74 -4.82 -8.97
CA LYS A 65 37.91 -6.15 -9.60
C LYS A 65 38.94 -6.10 -10.73
N ASP A 66 38.99 -4.98 -11.44
CA ASP A 66 39.77 -4.81 -12.66
C ASP A 66 40.92 -3.82 -12.50
N TYR A 67 41.93 -3.97 -13.36
CA TYR A 67 43.03 -3.02 -13.47
C TYR A 67 42.56 -1.72 -14.13
N GLN A 68 43.08 -0.60 -13.66
CA GLN A 68 42.74 0.74 -14.16
C GLN A 68 43.98 1.46 -14.66
N ILE A 69 43.81 2.25 -15.72
CA ILE A 69 44.89 3.03 -16.32
C ILE A 69 45.16 4.25 -15.44
N PHE A 70 46.38 4.36 -14.90
CA PHE A 70 46.81 5.51 -14.11
C PHE A 70 47.73 6.45 -14.88
N ARG A 71 48.40 5.96 -15.92
CA ARG A 71 49.30 6.78 -16.75
C ARG A 71 49.28 6.28 -18.18
N ILE A 72 49.26 7.21 -19.13
CA ILE A 72 49.56 6.94 -20.54
C ILE A 72 50.84 7.71 -20.87
N ILE A 73 51.83 7.01 -21.42
CA ILE A 73 53.14 7.58 -21.75
C ILE A 73 53.54 7.18 -23.17
N ASN A 74 54.49 7.92 -23.76
CA ASN A 74 55.27 7.41 -24.88
C ASN A 74 56.56 6.77 -24.32
N SER A 75 56.98 5.63 -24.85
CA SER A 75 58.21 4.95 -24.43
C SER A 75 59.49 5.73 -24.74
N SER A 76 59.43 6.83 -25.49
CA SER A 76 60.53 7.79 -25.64
C SER A 76 60.78 8.65 -24.39
N ILE A 77 59.92 8.58 -23.38
CA ILE A 77 60.09 9.30 -22.12
C ILE A 77 61.38 8.86 -21.40
N LYS A 78 62.15 9.83 -20.91
CA LYS A 78 63.31 9.53 -20.05
C LYS A 78 62.81 9.15 -18.66
N SER A 79 63.25 8.01 -18.15
CA SER A 79 62.98 7.56 -16.78
C SER A 79 64.17 6.79 -16.22
N SER A 80 64.43 6.96 -14.93
CA SER A 80 65.49 6.24 -14.20
C SER A 80 65.03 5.96 -12.75
N LEU A 81 65.87 5.29 -11.96
CA LEU A 81 65.62 5.10 -10.53
C LEU A 81 65.61 6.44 -9.77
N ASP A 82 66.49 7.38 -10.15
CA ASP A 82 66.58 8.71 -9.54
C ASP A 82 65.44 9.64 -9.99
N ASN A 83 64.96 9.47 -11.23
CA ASN A 83 63.85 10.24 -11.79
C ASN A 83 62.80 9.32 -12.43
N PRO A 84 62.00 8.62 -11.60
CA PRO A 84 60.98 7.72 -12.10
C PRO A 84 59.75 8.47 -12.58
N ILE A 85 58.98 7.83 -13.45
CA ILE A 85 57.63 8.29 -13.79
C ILE A 85 56.76 8.14 -12.54
N ARG A 86 56.47 9.26 -11.88
CA ARG A 86 55.67 9.28 -10.66
C ARG A 86 54.20 9.03 -10.98
N ILE A 87 53.63 8.01 -10.33
CA ILE A 87 52.22 7.66 -10.44
C ILE A 87 51.60 7.78 -9.06
N LYS A 88 50.68 8.74 -8.90
CA LYS A 88 50.00 8.98 -7.62
C LYS A 88 48.65 8.26 -7.63
N LEU A 89 48.45 7.37 -6.68
CA LEU A 89 47.18 6.72 -6.41
C LEU A 89 46.21 7.70 -5.74
N PRO A 90 44.90 7.52 -5.93
CA PRO A 90 43.88 8.32 -5.26
C PRO A 90 43.95 8.15 -3.74
N ASN A 91 43.41 9.14 -3.03
CA ASN A 91 43.27 9.06 -1.57
C ASN A 91 42.34 7.89 -1.21
N PRO A 92 42.68 7.02 -0.24
CA PRO A 92 41.78 5.96 0.23
C PRO A 92 40.43 6.47 0.76
N GLY A 93 40.29 7.77 1.01
CA GLY A 93 39.01 8.40 1.37
C GLY A 93 37.94 8.30 0.27
N LEU A 94 36.69 8.57 0.64
CA LEU A 94 35.57 8.56 -0.31
C LEU A 94 35.68 9.71 -1.30
N VAL A 95 35.34 9.44 -2.56
CA VAL A 95 35.19 10.44 -3.62
C VAL A 95 33.71 10.72 -3.85
N THR A 96 33.38 11.98 -4.13
CA THR A 96 32.02 12.41 -4.44
C THR A 96 31.79 12.45 -5.94
N THR A 97 30.68 11.86 -6.38
CA THR A 97 30.13 12.02 -7.73
C THR A 97 28.85 12.84 -7.65
N LEU A 98 28.77 13.93 -8.41
CA LEU A 98 27.60 14.81 -8.46
C LEU A 98 26.70 14.43 -9.63
N PHE A 99 25.44 14.12 -9.35
CA PHE A 99 24.42 13.87 -10.36
C PHE A 99 23.38 14.99 -10.37
N LYS A 100 22.79 15.25 -11.53
CA LYS A 100 21.58 16.08 -11.68
C LYS A 100 20.50 15.25 -12.33
N VAL A 101 19.35 15.12 -11.67
CA VAL A 101 18.20 14.36 -12.14
C VAL A 101 17.18 15.32 -12.74
N VAL A 102 16.77 15.04 -13.98
CA VAL A 102 15.75 15.80 -14.69
C VAL A 102 14.73 14.86 -15.31
N ASP A 103 13.50 15.31 -15.50
CA ASP A 103 12.48 14.54 -16.23
C ASP A 103 12.81 14.46 -17.73
N SER A 104 11.97 13.76 -18.51
CA SER A 104 12.15 13.65 -19.97
C SER A 104 12.18 14.99 -20.72
N GLN A 105 11.66 16.08 -20.12
CA GLN A 105 11.60 17.43 -20.68
C GLN A 105 12.69 18.36 -20.13
N GLY A 106 13.58 17.86 -19.26
CA GLY A 106 14.65 18.64 -18.65
C GLY A 106 14.25 19.40 -17.37
N LYS A 107 13.03 19.24 -16.86
CA LYS A 107 12.61 19.80 -15.57
C LYS A 107 13.39 19.12 -14.45
N ALA A 108 13.96 19.91 -13.53
CA ALA A 108 14.63 19.36 -12.35
C ALA A 108 13.67 18.52 -11.49
N MET A 109 14.13 17.34 -11.07
CA MET A 109 13.36 16.44 -10.22
C MET A 109 13.67 16.74 -8.75
N THR A 110 12.90 17.61 -8.12
CA THR A 110 13.06 18.07 -6.73
C THR A 110 12.65 16.99 -5.71
N ASN A 111 13.44 16.77 -4.65
CA ASN A 111 13.17 15.78 -3.57
C ASN A 111 12.75 14.40 -4.10
N PHE A 112 13.26 14.02 -5.26
CA PHE A 112 12.85 12.83 -5.99
C PHE A 112 13.66 11.63 -5.52
N PRO A 113 13.03 10.47 -5.28
CA PRO A 113 13.74 9.30 -4.80
C PRO A 113 14.58 8.67 -5.90
N VAL A 114 15.80 8.32 -5.53
CA VAL A 114 16.74 7.58 -6.36
C VAL A 114 17.40 6.50 -5.53
N LYS A 115 17.89 5.46 -6.20
CA LYS A 115 18.74 4.46 -5.57
C LYS A 115 20.10 4.48 -6.21
N THR A 116 21.12 4.30 -5.38
CA THR A 116 22.51 4.23 -5.80
C THR A 116 23.12 2.99 -5.20
N ARG A 117 24.01 2.32 -5.92
CA ARG A 117 24.76 1.20 -5.37
C ARG A 117 26.09 1.03 -6.06
N PRO A 118 27.07 0.38 -5.40
CA PRO A 118 28.12 -0.32 -6.13
C PRO A 118 27.49 -1.29 -7.13
N LYS A 119 28.08 -1.44 -8.31
CA LYS A 119 27.60 -2.40 -9.32
C LYS A 119 27.49 -3.81 -8.72
N GLY A 120 26.27 -4.37 -8.75
CA GLY A 120 25.96 -5.67 -8.13
C GLY A 120 25.95 -5.70 -6.60
N GLY A 121 25.96 -4.54 -5.93
CA GLY A 121 25.91 -4.40 -4.48
C GLY A 121 24.50 -4.09 -3.94
N LYS A 122 24.42 -3.74 -2.66
CA LYS A 122 23.17 -3.33 -1.99
C LYS A 122 22.74 -1.91 -2.40
N ASP A 123 21.44 -1.71 -2.55
CA ASP A 123 20.83 -0.40 -2.82
C ASP A 123 20.90 0.55 -1.62
N PHE A 124 21.22 1.81 -1.90
CA PHE A 124 21.14 2.93 -0.98
C PHE A 124 20.16 3.96 -1.56
N GLU A 125 19.03 4.14 -0.86
CA GLU A 125 18.01 5.11 -1.24
C GLU A 125 18.38 6.51 -0.78
N ARG A 126 18.09 7.50 -1.62
CA ARG A 126 18.44 8.90 -1.43
C ARG A 126 17.40 9.80 -2.08
N LEU A 127 17.40 11.07 -1.72
CA LEU A 127 16.57 12.12 -2.33
C LEU A 127 17.48 13.14 -3.02
N THR A 128 17.03 13.67 -4.15
CA THR A 128 17.63 14.87 -4.74
C THR A 128 17.32 16.10 -3.90
N ASP A 129 18.10 17.17 -4.06
CA ASP A 129 17.79 18.47 -3.48
C ASP A 129 16.73 19.24 -4.29
N GLU A 130 16.48 20.50 -3.92
CA GLU A 130 15.48 21.35 -4.56
C GLU A 130 15.77 21.63 -6.05
N GLN A 131 17.04 21.57 -6.45
CA GLN A 131 17.48 21.81 -7.83
C GLN A 131 17.74 20.50 -8.60
N GLY A 132 17.38 19.36 -8.01
CA GLY A 132 17.50 18.02 -8.61
C GLY A 132 18.90 17.43 -8.52
N PHE A 133 19.81 17.98 -7.71
CA PHE A 133 21.14 17.44 -7.54
C PHE A 133 21.22 16.40 -6.43
N ILE A 134 22.22 15.53 -6.54
CA ILE A 134 22.56 14.56 -5.50
C ILE A 134 24.04 14.21 -5.53
N GLN A 135 24.64 14.17 -4.34
CA GLN A 135 26.02 13.77 -4.14
C GLN A 135 26.11 12.31 -3.68
N VAL A 136 26.88 11.51 -4.40
CA VAL A 136 27.10 10.09 -4.09
C VAL A 136 28.56 9.88 -3.73
N GLN A 137 28.80 9.48 -2.48
CA GLN A 137 30.13 9.11 -2.02
C GLN A 137 30.40 7.63 -2.28
N SER A 138 31.61 7.33 -2.73
CA SER A 138 32.08 5.97 -3.02
C SER A 138 33.59 5.88 -2.87
N SER A 139 34.15 4.68 -2.79
CA SER A 139 35.59 4.52 -2.98
C SER A 139 36.01 5.06 -4.37
N PRO A 140 37.23 5.58 -4.50
CA PRO A 140 37.78 5.96 -5.79
C PRO A 140 37.68 4.80 -6.79
N PHE A 141 37.33 5.17 -8.00
CA PHE A 141 37.24 4.33 -9.18
C PHE A 141 36.35 3.09 -9.00
N ARG A 142 35.25 3.27 -8.28
CA ARG A 142 34.24 2.26 -8.05
C ARG A 142 33.18 2.33 -9.15
N ASP A 143 32.77 1.18 -9.68
CA ASP A 143 31.60 1.11 -10.55
C ASP A 143 30.34 1.33 -9.71
N ILE A 144 29.58 2.36 -10.07
CA ILE A 144 28.34 2.79 -9.44
C ILE A 144 27.20 2.60 -10.44
N GLU A 145 26.07 2.11 -9.93
CA GLU A 145 24.80 2.07 -10.62
C GLU A 145 23.85 3.09 -9.97
N PHE A 146 23.16 3.84 -10.82
CA PHE A 146 22.18 4.86 -10.46
C PHE A 146 20.82 4.43 -11.02
N LEU A 147 19.87 4.22 -10.12
CA LEU A 147 18.52 3.78 -10.41
C LEU A 147 17.52 4.89 -10.10
N VAL A 148 16.50 4.99 -10.94
CA VAL A 148 15.45 6.00 -10.83
C VAL A 148 14.08 5.34 -10.70
N LEU A 149 13.19 5.95 -9.93
CA LEU A 149 11.79 5.54 -9.86
C LEU A 149 11.10 5.81 -11.21
N THR A 150 10.24 4.89 -11.64
CA THR A 150 9.33 5.04 -12.81
C THR A 150 7.90 5.22 -12.35
N SER A 151 7.00 5.70 -13.22
CA SER A 151 5.57 5.85 -12.90
C SER A 151 4.86 4.54 -12.54
N ALA A 152 5.45 3.39 -12.89
CA ALA A 152 5.01 2.05 -12.48
C ALA A 152 5.46 1.66 -11.07
N ASP A 153 6.00 2.61 -10.30
CA ASP A 153 6.46 2.47 -8.92
C ASP A 153 7.60 1.46 -8.75
N LYS A 154 8.52 1.44 -9.72
CA LYS A 154 9.68 0.55 -9.75
C LYS A 154 10.96 1.34 -9.97
N PHE A 155 12.03 0.92 -9.32
CA PHE A 155 13.37 1.46 -9.60
C PHE A 155 14.00 0.71 -10.76
N ILE A 156 14.41 1.44 -11.80
CA ILE A 156 15.14 0.90 -12.95
C ILE A 156 16.54 1.49 -13.04
N LEU A 157 17.50 0.70 -13.52
CA LEU A 157 18.85 1.17 -13.77
C LEU A 157 18.85 2.22 -14.89
N LYS A 158 19.31 3.43 -14.58
CA LYS A 158 19.38 4.54 -15.54
C LYS A 158 20.79 4.91 -15.96
N LYS A 159 21.76 4.75 -15.06
CA LYS A 159 23.17 5.01 -15.35
C LYS A 159 24.06 3.98 -14.67
N SER A 160 25.13 3.58 -15.35
CA SER A 160 26.24 2.83 -14.77
C SER A 160 27.54 3.51 -15.20
N LEU A 161 28.42 3.81 -14.25
CA LEU A 161 29.67 4.52 -14.50
C LEU A 161 30.70 4.27 -13.41
N ASN A 162 31.95 4.61 -13.68
CA ASN A 162 33.04 4.53 -12.73
C ASN A 162 33.27 5.88 -12.03
N SER A 163 33.40 5.89 -10.70
CA SER A 163 33.52 7.12 -9.91
C SER A 163 34.83 7.90 -10.09
N GLY A 164 35.83 7.30 -10.75
CA GLY A 164 37.14 7.92 -10.96
C GLY A 164 37.81 8.32 -9.64
N SER A 165 38.69 9.32 -9.68
CA SER A 165 39.21 9.96 -8.46
C SER A 165 38.24 10.99 -7.84
N GLY A 166 36.95 10.94 -8.19
CA GLY A 166 35.96 11.99 -7.95
C GLY A 166 35.73 12.86 -9.19
N SER A 167 34.47 13.18 -9.49
CA SER A 167 34.10 14.00 -10.64
C SER A 167 33.68 15.39 -10.17
N GLN A 168 34.38 16.44 -10.64
CA GLN A 168 33.88 17.82 -10.55
C GLN A 168 32.75 18.09 -11.56
N LYS A 169 32.64 17.28 -12.61
CA LYS A 169 31.62 17.44 -13.65
C LYS A 169 30.31 16.78 -13.22
N THR A 170 29.23 17.53 -13.29
CA THR A 170 27.88 17.03 -13.06
C THR A 170 27.49 15.99 -14.09
N ILE A 171 26.99 14.85 -13.63
CA ILE A 171 26.46 13.79 -14.48
C ILE A 171 24.95 13.95 -14.59
N LEU A 172 24.45 14.23 -15.80
CA LEU A 172 23.02 14.34 -16.06
C LEU A 172 22.36 12.95 -16.11
N VAL A 173 21.26 12.80 -15.38
CA VAL A 173 20.36 11.64 -15.37
C VAL A 173 18.98 12.12 -15.80
N GLN A 174 18.65 11.92 -17.07
CA GLN A 174 17.36 12.30 -17.64
C GLN A 174 16.41 11.10 -17.59
N LEU A 175 15.23 11.25 -16.98
CA LEU A 175 14.19 10.21 -16.94
C LEU A 175 13.55 10.01 -18.32
N ASP A 176 12.92 8.85 -18.52
CA ASP A 176 12.18 8.55 -19.76
C ASP A 176 10.77 9.16 -19.78
N GLU A 177 10.26 9.55 -18.61
CA GLU A 177 8.90 10.00 -18.41
C GLU A 177 8.88 11.48 -18.00
N PRO A 178 7.85 12.26 -18.39
CA PRO A 178 7.72 13.64 -17.94
C PRO A 178 7.25 13.68 -16.48
N TYR A 179 7.57 14.75 -15.75
CA TYR A 179 7.28 14.87 -14.32
C TYR A 179 5.81 14.59 -13.99
N LYS A 180 4.88 15.04 -14.84
CA LYS A 180 3.43 14.84 -14.69
C LYS A 180 2.96 13.38 -14.57
N MET A 181 3.80 12.39 -14.90
CA MET A 181 3.48 10.97 -14.75
C MET A 181 3.71 10.45 -13.33
N PHE A 182 4.43 11.20 -12.49
CA PHE A 182 4.80 10.82 -11.13
C PHE A 182 3.79 11.33 -10.09
N ILE A 183 2.50 11.10 -10.34
CA ILE A 183 1.43 11.45 -9.41
C ILE A 183 1.34 10.36 -8.35
N SER A 184 1.56 10.74 -7.09
CA SER A 184 1.34 9.87 -5.94
C SER A 184 -0.11 9.92 -5.48
N LYS A 185 -0.63 8.76 -5.07
CA LYS A 185 -1.86 8.66 -4.27
C LYS A 185 -1.50 8.23 -2.87
N SER A 186 -1.67 9.13 -1.91
CA SER A 186 -1.28 8.88 -0.52
C SER A 186 -2.51 8.79 0.37
N ASN A 187 -2.62 7.68 1.10
CA ASN A 187 -3.60 7.53 2.17
C ASN A 187 -3.00 8.12 3.45
N ILE A 188 -3.54 9.23 3.93
CA ILE A 188 -3.15 9.86 5.19
C ILE A 188 -4.18 9.48 6.26
N GLN A 189 -3.69 9.01 7.39
CA GLN A 189 -4.42 8.91 8.64
C GLN A 189 -3.95 10.04 9.55
N ILE A 190 -4.81 10.99 9.84
CA ILE A 190 -4.58 12.00 10.85
C ILE A 190 -4.65 11.31 12.21
N ILE A 191 -3.64 11.54 13.03
CA ILE A 191 -3.55 11.09 14.41
C ILE A 191 -3.27 12.28 15.34
N ASP A 192 -3.65 12.16 16.59
CA ASP A 192 -3.37 13.15 17.62
C ASP A 192 -1.93 13.01 18.17
N LYS A 193 -1.58 13.83 19.17
CA LYS A 193 -0.25 13.82 19.78
C LYS A 193 0.06 12.53 20.55
N THR A 194 -0.96 11.77 20.93
CA THR A 194 -0.84 10.49 21.65
C THR A 194 -0.78 9.28 20.70
N GLY A 195 -1.15 9.46 19.43
CA GLY A 195 -1.12 8.44 18.38
C GLY A 195 -2.49 7.87 17.99
N ASN A 196 -3.55 8.38 18.60
CA ASN A 196 -4.94 7.98 18.37
C ASN A 196 -5.49 8.60 17.09
N SER A 197 -6.42 7.90 16.43
CA SER A 197 -6.98 8.37 15.16
C SER A 197 -7.82 9.63 15.37
N TYR A 198 -7.64 10.64 14.52
CA TYR A 198 -8.39 11.89 14.58
C TYR A 198 -9.77 11.72 13.94
N ILE A 199 -10.77 11.32 14.74
CA ILE A 199 -12.13 10.98 14.27
C ILE A 199 -13.09 12.12 14.62
N VAL A 200 -12.83 13.31 14.07
CA VAL A 200 -13.70 14.47 14.24
C VAL A 200 -14.57 14.60 12.98
N GLU A 201 -15.90 14.64 13.14
CA GLU A 201 -16.84 14.71 12.03
C GLU A 201 -16.67 16.00 11.21
N ASN A 202 -16.74 15.87 9.88
CA ASN A 202 -16.65 16.99 8.94
C ASN A 202 -15.42 17.89 9.17
N THR A 203 -14.30 17.30 9.58
CA THR A 203 -13.02 18.00 9.73
C THR A 203 -12.60 18.55 8.38
N LYS A 204 -12.54 19.87 8.29
CA LYS A 204 -11.99 20.56 7.12
C LYS A 204 -10.48 20.45 7.14
N VAL A 205 -9.89 20.05 6.02
CA VAL A 205 -8.45 19.99 5.81
C VAL A 205 -8.12 20.75 4.54
N GLU A 206 -7.29 21.78 4.67
CA GLU A 206 -6.69 22.49 3.54
C GLU A 206 -5.37 21.83 3.17
N ILE A 207 -5.21 21.56 1.89
CA ILE A 207 -3.98 21.08 1.28
C ILE A 207 -3.50 22.20 0.36
N LEU A 208 -2.35 22.77 0.68
CA LEU A 208 -1.70 23.82 -0.10
C LEU A 208 -0.47 23.23 -0.78
N ASP A 209 -0.46 23.30 -2.10
CA ASP A 209 0.76 23.11 -2.89
C ASP A 209 1.65 24.35 -2.74
N LEU A 210 2.82 24.17 -2.14
CA LEU A 210 3.74 25.28 -1.85
C LEU A 210 4.45 25.80 -3.11
N GLN A 211 4.47 25.05 -4.22
CA GLN A 211 5.08 25.48 -5.47
C GLN A 211 4.08 26.24 -6.34
N SER A 212 2.88 25.69 -6.57
CA SER A 212 1.87 26.32 -7.43
C SER A 212 0.98 27.32 -6.69
N GLY A 213 0.93 27.26 -5.35
CA GLY A 213 -0.01 28.02 -4.54
C GLY A 213 -1.45 27.51 -4.61
N LYS A 214 -1.70 26.40 -5.33
CA LYS A 214 -3.02 25.80 -5.47
C LYS A 214 -3.48 25.26 -4.13
N LYS A 215 -4.72 25.61 -3.77
CA LYS A 215 -5.40 25.12 -2.57
C LYS A 215 -6.46 24.11 -2.93
N GLU A 216 -6.50 23.03 -2.18
CA GLU A 216 -7.57 22.04 -2.19
C GLU A 216 -8.12 21.94 -0.78
N ILE A 217 -9.45 21.88 -0.65
CA ILE A 217 -10.11 21.69 0.63
C ILE A 217 -10.84 20.36 0.56
N VAL A 218 -10.52 19.49 1.50
CA VAL A 218 -11.14 18.17 1.66
C VAL A 218 -11.72 18.06 3.05
N ASN A 219 -12.84 17.36 3.17
CA ASN A 219 -13.43 17.07 4.47
C ASN A 219 -13.22 15.59 4.81
N THR A 220 -12.97 15.29 6.07
CA THR A 220 -12.90 13.93 6.58
C THR A 220 -13.63 13.81 7.90
N SER A 221 -14.32 12.68 8.11
CA SER A 221 -15.01 12.39 9.38
C SER A 221 -14.31 11.30 10.20
N ASN A 222 -13.24 10.70 9.67
CA ASN A 222 -12.51 9.60 10.32
C ASN A 222 -10.99 9.83 10.33
N GLY A 223 -10.57 11.05 10.00
CA GLY A 223 -9.17 11.43 9.89
C GLY A 223 -8.46 10.77 8.71
N LYS A 224 -9.15 10.01 7.85
CA LYS A 224 -8.57 9.42 6.66
C LYS A 224 -8.77 10.36 5.48
N LEU A 225 -7.69 10.57 4.74
CA LEU A 225 -7.65 11.40 3.54
C LEU A 225 -6.95 10.63 2.44
N LEU A 226 -7.54 10.64 1.25
CA LEU A 226 -6.83 10.27 0.04
C LEU A 226 -6.37 11.56 -0.62
N ILE A 227 -5.07 11.81 -0.62
CA ILE A 227 -4.49 12.99 -1.25
C ILE A 227 -3.74 12.62 -2.52
N GLN A 228 -3.74 13.53 -3.49
CA GLN A 228 -2.94 13.42 -4.69
C GLN A 228 -1.90 14.54 -4.71
N SER A 229 -0.64 14.18 -4.89
CA SER A 229 0.45 15.14 -5.05
C SER A 229 1.51 14.55 -5.96
N MET A 230 2.36 15.39 -6.54
CA MET A 230 3.50 14.87 -7.29
C MET A 230 4.54 14.27 -6.33
N VAL A 231 5.29 13.26 -6.78
CA VAL A 231 6.43 12.72 -6.02
C VAL A 231 7.49 13.83 -5.82
N GLY A 232 7.98 13.96 -4.57
CA GLY A 232 8.95 14.97 -4.15
C GLY A 232 8.36 16.38 -3.94
N GLU A 233 7.13 16.62 -4.35
CA GLU A 233 6.45 17.89 -4.11
C GLU A 233 6.15 18.07 -2.62
N LYS A 234 6.38 19.28 -2.11
CA LYS A 234 6.11 19.61 -0.71
C LYS A 234 4.76 20.29 -0.62
N ILE A 235 3.84 19.64 0.05
CA ILE A 235 2.53 20.18 0.37
C ILE A 235 2.47 20.54 1.85
N GLN A 236 1.67 21.55 2.15
CA GLN A 236 1.27 21.91 3.50
C GLN A 236 -0.15 21.40 3.74
N ILE A 237 -0.36 20.71 4.85
CA ILE A 237 -1.65 20.18 5.27
C ILE A 237 -2.05 20.94 6.53
N THR A 238 -3.16 21.66 6.46
CA THR A 238 -3.71 22.44 7.57
C THR A 238 -5.06 21.86 7.94
N VAL A 239 -5.13 21.26 9.12
CA VAL A 239 -6.37 20.72 9.68
C VAL A 239 -7.07 21.82 10.46
N PHE A 240 -8.37 22.00 10.23
CA PHE A 240 -9.18 22.95 10.96
C PHE A 240 -9.99 22.24 12.02
N LYS A 241 -10.08 22.88 13.19
CA LYS A 241 -11.04 22.51 14.22
C LYS A 241 -12.47 22.80 13.73
N PRO A 242 -13.50 22.14 14.27
CA PRO A 242 -14.88 22.41 13.84
C PRO A 242 -15.41 23.82 14.20
N ASP A 243 -14.75 24.57 15.09
CA ASP A 243 -15.01 26.01 15.32
C ASP A 243 -14.46 26.92 14.20
N GLY A 244 -13.70 26.35 13.24
CA GLY A 244 -13.10 27.05 12.12
C GLY A 244 -11.66 27.52 12.35
N GLU A 245 -11.08 27.35 13.55
CA GLU A 245 -9.67 27.68 13.79
C GLU A 245 -8.72 26.65 13.16
N SER A 246 -7.62 27.09 12.57
CA SER A 246 -6.59 26.20 12.03
C SER A 246 -5.66 25.67 13.12
N LEU A 247 -5.36 24.37 13.07
CA LEU A 247 -4.23 23.79 13.79
C LEU A 247 -2.91 24.13 13.10
N LYS A 248 -1.80 23.87 13.80
CA LYS A 248 -0.46 24.03 13.24
C LYS A 248 -0.33 23.22 11.94
N PRO A 249 0.12 23.84 10.83
CA PRO A 249 0.29 23.11 9.58
C PRO A 249 1.39 22.05 9.68
N GLU A 250 1.14 20.92 9.03
CA GLU A 250 2.11 19.85 8.87
C GLU A 250 2.54 19.74 7.41
N TYR A 251 3.77 19.29 7.18
CA TYR A 251 4.34 19.23 5.83
C TYR A 251 4.53 17.79 5.37
N TYR A 252 4.17 17.53 4.12
CA TYR A 252 4.26 16.21 3.53
C TYR A 252 4.88 16.26 2.13
N SER A 253 5.68 15.24 1.81
CA SER A 253 6.16 15.00 0.46
C SER A 253 6.08 13.52 0.15
N ALA A 254 5.38 13.19 -0.93
CA ALA A 254 5.26 11.82 -1.39
C ALA A 254 6.60 11.30 -1.90
N LYS A 255 6.98 10.10 -1.46
CA LYS A 255 8.19 9.42 -1.94
C LYS A 255 7.89 8.47 -3.09
N TYR A 256 6.83 7.69 -3.01
CA TYR A 256 6.49 6.68 -4.03
C TYR A 256 5.18 7.02 -4.73
N ILE A 257 4.87 6.33 -5.83
CA ILE A 257 3.57 6.49 -6.52
C ILE A 257 2.45 5.83 -5.71
N ASN A 258 2.70 4.64 -5.16
CA ASN A 258 1.77 3.95 -4.26
C ASN A 258 2.31 4.02 -2.83
N ASN A 259 1.91 5.05 -2.07
CA ASN A 259 2.30 5.14 -0.66
C ASN A 259 1.37 4.29 0.23
N HIS A 260 1.97 3.55 1.14
CA HIS A 260 1.26 2.95 2.28
C HIS A 260 0.65 4.05 3.17
N SER A 261 -0.32 3.67 4.02
CA SER A 261 -0.97 4.58 4.96
C SER A 261 0.06 5.35 5.80
N ILE A 262 0.10 6.67 5.65
CA ILE A 262 0.99 7.56 6.41
C ILE A 262 0.21 8.17 7.56
N LYS A 263 0.85 8.34 8.72
CA LYS A 263 0.23 8.99 9.87
C LYS A 263 0.65 10.46 9.95
N LEU A 264 -0.32 11.38 9.84
CA LEU A 264 -0.11 12.82 10.05
C LEU A 264 -0.37 13.12 11.52
N LYS A 265 0.69 13.39 12.28
CA LYS A 265 0.58 13.62 13.72
C LYS A 265 0.32 15.09 14.01
N LEU A 266 -0.81 15.38 14.64
CA LEU A 266 -1.19 16.72 15.07
C LEU A 266 -0.79 16.94 16.53
N ASP A 267 -0.39 18.17 16.86
CA ASP A 267 -0.13 18.58 18.24
C ASP A 267 -1.43 18.95 18.98
N VAL A 268 -2.33 17.98 19.09
CA VAL A 268 -3.60 18.06 19.82
C VAL A 268 -3.78 16.80 20.65
N ASP A 269 -4.36 16.92 21.83
CA ASP A 269 -4.77 15.78 22.65
C ASP A 269 -6.25 15.54 22.45
N ILE A 270 -6.63 14.39 21.91
CA ILE A 270 -8.05 14.05 21.81
C ILE A 270 -8.58 13.32 23.06
N THR A 271 -7.74 13.11 24.09
CA THR A 271 -8.04 12.24 25.25
C THR A 271 -8.03 12.93 26.61
N SER A 272 -7.56 14.17 26.75
CA SER A 272 -7.41 14.82 28.06
C SER A 272 -8.62 15.71 28.46
N SER A 273 -9.28 15.38 29.57
CA SER A 273 -10.48 16.04 30.14
C SER A 273 -10.26 17.35 30.92
N SER A 274 -9.20 18.10 30.61
CA SER A 274 -8.93 19.39 31.26
C SER A 274 -8.18 20.32 30.31
N THR A 275 -8.74 21.50 30.03
CA THR A 275 -8.24 22.74 30.66
C THR A 275 -9.09 23.97 30.28
N LYS A 276 -9.16 24.89 31.24
CA LYS A 276 -9.73 26.25 31.32
C LYS A 276 -9.64 27.17 30.05
N PRO A 277 -10.39 28.30 30.04
CA PRO A 277 -10.90 29.03 28.86
C PRO A 277 -9.92 29.25 27.71
N ASN A 278 -10.43 29.15 26.47
CA ASN A 278 -9.72 29.12 25.17
C ASN A 278 -9.26 27.74 24.69
N LYS A 279 -9.96 26.67 25.09
CA LYS A 279 -9.80 25.29 24.58
C LYS A 279 -11.17 24.71 24.25
N PRO A 280 -11.49 24.44 22.97
CA PRO A 280 -12.85 24.10 22.58
C PRO A 280 -13.14 22.62 22.83
N GLU A 281 -14.26 22.35 23.48
CA GLU A 281 -14.97 21.07 23.42
C GLU A 281 -15.77 21.01 22.12
N ILE A 282 -15.72 19.86 21.44
CA ILE A 282 -16.70 19.51 20.41
C ILE A 282 -17.12 18.07 20.66
N ASP A 283 -18.34 17.96 21.18
CA ASP A 283 -19.01 16.76 21.67
C ASP A 283 -19.05 15.61 20.65
N LYS A 284 -18.23 14.59 20.88
CA LYS A 284 -18.70 13.24 21.25
C LYS A 284 -17.53 12.31 21.50
N GLU A 285 -17.40 11.82 22.74
CA GLU A 285 -16.60 10.63 23.03
C GLU A 285 -17.14 9.45 22.19
N LEU A 286 -16.33 8.91 21.27
CA LEU A 286 -16.35 7.48 21.02
C LEU A 286 -15.34 6.90 22.00
N ASP A 287 -15.84 6.49 23.15
CA ASP A 287 -15.11 5.67 24.11
C ASP A 287 -14.32 4.60 23.34
N GLU A 288 -12.98 4.52 23.47
CA GLU A 288 -12.20 3.44 22.82
C GLU A 288 -12.74 2.06 23.24
N ASN A 289 -13.44 2.00 24.38
CA ASN A 289 -14.27 0.89 24.82
C ASN A 289 -15.57 0.71 24.00
N ILE A 290 -15.74 1.31 22.82
CA ILE A 290 -16.88 1.03 21.93
C ILE A 290 -16.43 0.43 20.62
N LEU A 291 -15.16 0.53 20.23
CA LEU A 291 -14.70 -0.16 19.03
C LEU A 291 -14.93 -1.67 19.16
N ILE A 292 -15.32 -2.28 18.03
CA ILE A 292 -15.37 -3.73 17.96
C ILE A 292 -13.93 -4.21 17.82
N THR A 293 -13.49 -5.13 18.67
CA THR A 293 -12.11 -5.64 18.64
C THR A 293 -12.02 -6.95 17.86
N MET A 294 -10.83 -7.27 17.36
CA MET A 294 -10.59 -8.58 16.72
C MET A 294 -10.83 -9.73 17.71
N GLU A 295 -10.51 -9.53 19.00
CA GLU A 295 -10.78 -10.52 20.04
C GLU A 295 -12.29 -10.81 20.17
N GLN A 296 -13.12 -9.76 20.14
CA GLN A 296 -14.58 -9.92 20.17
C GLN A 296 -15.09 -10.67 18.93
N MET A 297 -14.57 -10.36 17.75
CA MET A 297 -14.89 -11.08 16.50
C MET A 297 -14.48 -12.56 16.59
N GLN A 298 -13.28 -12.86 17.07
CA GLN A 298 -12.79 -14.24 17.25
C GLN A 298 -13.61 -15.01 18.29
N LYS A 299 -14.08 -14.36 19.36
CA LYS A 299 -14.99 -14.99 20.34
C LYS A 299 -16.35 -15.35 19.71
N MET A 300 -16.81 -14.62 18.70
CA MET A 300 -18.04 -14.98 17.95
C MET A 300 -17.79 -16.02 16.84
N TRP A 301 -16.61 -16.00 16.22
CA TRP A 301 -16.20 -16.88 15.13
C TRP A 301 -14.80 -17.51 15.35
N PRO A 302 -14.66 -18.43 16.32
CA PRO A 302 -13.35 -18.92 16.76
C PRO A 302 -12.59 -19.75 15.73
N ARG A 303 -13.28 -20.26 14.69
CA ARG A 303 -12.69 -21.09 13.63
C ARG A 303 -12.42 -20.31 12.34
N VAL A 304 -12.67 -19.01 12.33
CA VAL A 304 -12.52 -18.16 11.14
C VAL A 304 -11.17 -17.45 11.21
N ALA A 305 -10.43 -17.47 10.10
CA ALA A 305 -9.13 -16.82 10.03
C ALA A 305 -9.25 -15.29 10.20
N ILE A 306 -8.29 -14.69 10.92
CA ILE A 306 -8.20 -13.23 11.14
C ILE A 306 -8.24 -12.49 9.80
N ALA A 307 -7.51 -12.95 8.78
CA ALA A 307 -7.48 -12.33 7.45
C ALA A 307 -8.87 -12.21 6.79
N LYS A 308 -9.82 -13.08 7.14
CA LYS A 308 -11.20 -13.01 6.63
C LYS A 308 -12.07 -12.05 7.46
N MET A 309 -11.79 -11.90 8.75
CA MET A 309 -12.54 -11.01 9.65
C MET A 309 -12.02 -9.58 9.64
N GLN A 310 -10.72 -9.36 9.45
CA GLN A 310 -10.09 -8.03 9.50
C GLN A 310 -10.77 -7.01 8.57
N PRO A 311 -10.99 -7.29 7.27
CA PRO A 311 -11.62 -6.29 6.40
C PRO A 311 -13.11 -6.06 6.70
N ILE A 312 -13.79 -7.00 7.38
CA ILE A 312 -15.15 -6.80 7.90
C ILE A 312 -15.10 -5.87 9.11
N LEU A 313 -14.18 -6.14 10.04
CA LEU A 313 -13.97 -5.37 11.26
C LEU A 313 -13.58 -3.92 10.94
N ASP A 314 -12.63 -3.76 10.02
CA ASP A 314 -12.15 -2.46 9.55
C ASP A 314 -13.31 -1.62 9.04
N GLU A 315 -14.19 -2.20 8.22
CA GLU A 315 -15.35 -1.50 7.67
C GLU A 315 -16.42 -1.20 8.73
N LEU A 316 -16.71 -2.12 9.67
CA LEU A 316 -17.66 -1.86 10.76
C LEU A 316 -17.20 -0.68 11.63
N ASN A 317 -15.91 -0.61 11.94
CA ASN A 317 -15.32 0.43 12.76
C ASN A 317 -15.09 1.75 12.00
N VAL A 318 -15.41 1.84 10.69
CA VAL A 318 -15.27 3.10 9.94
C VAL A 318 -16.11 4.22 10.54
N ASN A 319 -17.36 3.93 10.95
CA ASN A 319 -18.27 4.94 11.48
C ASN A 319 -19.39 4.32 12.33
N LEU A 320 -19.07 3.84 13.54
CA LEU A 320 -20.05 3.21 14.44
C LEU A 320 -21.23 4.14 14.78
N THR A 321 -21.01 5.44 14.91
CA THR A 321 -22.07 6.43 15.20
C THR A 321 -23.07 6.55 14.06
N ALA A 322 -22.60 6.77 12.82
CA ALA A 322 -23.48 6.85 11.66
C ALA A 322 -24.18 5.51 11.39
N TYR A 323 -23.50 4.40 11.70
CA TYR A 323 -24.04 3.05 11.58
C TYR A 323 -25.01 2.68 12.70
N LYS A 324 -25.17 3.54 13.73
CA LYS A 324 -25.96 3.25 14.92
C LYS A 324 -25.54 1.92 15.56
N LEU A 325 -24.23 1.77 15.74
CA LEU A 325 -23.51 0.68 16.42
C LEU A 325 -22.59 1.24 17.51
N ASP A 326 -22.86 2.45 17.96
CA ASP A 326 -22.19 3.24 19.00
C ASP A 326 -22.62 2.87 20.44
N THR A 327 -23.32 1.76 20.63
CA THR A 327 -23.59 1.19 21.96
C THR A 327 -23.29 -0.30 21.97
N ARG A 328 -22.77 -0.81 23.09
CA ARG A 328 -22.51 -2.24 23.30
C ARG A 328 -23.74 -3.12 23.05
N LEU A 329 -24.91 -2.63 23.46
CA LEU A 329 -26.18 -3.31 23.22
C LEU A 329 -26.56 -3.37 21.74
N ARG A 330 -26.40 -2.28 20.98
CA ARG A 330 -26.62 -2.26 19.52
C ARG A 330 -25.65 -3.21 18.81
N GLN A 331 -24.38 -3.21 19.20
CA GLN A 331 -23.37 -4.14 18.66
C GLN A 331 -23.75 -5.60 18.92
N ALA A 332 -24.14 -5.93 20.16
CA ALA A 332 -24.55 -7.29 20.51
C ALA A 332 -25.76 -7.75 19.68
N HIS A 333 -26.79 -6.92 19.54
CA HIS A 333 -27.96 -7.21 18.68
C HIS A 333 -27.56 -7.40 17.22
N PHE A 334 -26.75 -6.49 16.67
CA PHE A 334 -26.33 -6.55 15.27
C PHE A 334 -25.49 -7.80 14.99
N ILE A 335 -24.44 -8.03 15.77
CA ILE A 335 -23.50 -9.14 15.60
C ILE A 335 -24.18 -10.49 15.83
N ALA A 336 -25.13 -10.60 16.76
CA ALA A 336 -25.91 -11.82 16.96
C ALA A 336 -26.71 -12.22 15.71
N GLN A 337 -27.32 -11.24 15.06
CA GLN A 337 -28.06 -11.48 13.82
C GLN A 337 -27.11 -11.86 12.68
N VAL A 338 -25.99 -11.13 12.53
CA VAL A 338 -24.95 -11.49 11.54
C VAL A 338 -24.44 -12.91 11.77
N ARG A 339 -24.21 -13.31 13.03
CA ARG A 339 -23.75 -14.65 13.39
C ARG A 339 -24.69 -15.76 12.93
N GLN A 340 -26.00 -15.51 12.94
CA GLN A 340 -26.97 -16.43 12.37
C GLN A 340 -26.89 -16.46 10.84
N GLU A 341 -26.86 -15.30 10.19
CA GLU A 341 -26.95 -15.18 8.72
C GLU A 341 -25.72 -15.73 7.99
N VAL A 342 -24.51 -15.49 8.51
CA VAL A 342 -23.27 -15.97 7.86
C VAL A 342 -22.78 -17.31 8.43
N GLY A 343 -23.45 -17.81 9.47
CA GLY A 343 -23.11 -19.05 10.15
C GLY A 343 -21.72 -19.08 10.81
N ALA A 344 -21.31 -20.27 11.25
CA ALA A 344 -20.04 -20.46 11.94
C ALA A 344 -18.80 -20.28 11.03
N ASN A 345 -18.99 -20.48 9.73
CA ASN A 345 -17.93 -20.41 8.71
C ASN A 345 -17.80 -19.03 8.04
N PHE A 346 -18.65 -18.07 8.45
CA PHE A 346 -18.64 -16.69 7.96
C PHE A 346 -18.81 -16.62 6.43
N LEU A 347 -19.84 -17.28 5.90
CA LEU A 347 -20.08 -17.36 4.47
C LEU A 347 -20.88 -16.13 4.00
N LEU A 348 -20.28 -15.31 3.13
CA LEU A 348 -20.89 -14.10 2.57
C LEU A 348 -21.74 -14.37 1.32
N ARG A 349 -21.87 -15.63 0.91
CA ARG A 349 -22.68 -16.07 -0.23
C ARG A 349 -23.42 -17.35 0.17
N GLU A 350 -24.72 -17.37 -0.09
CA GLU A 350 -25.55 -18.56 0.08
C GLU A 350 -24.98 -19.76 -0.71
N GLN A 351 -25.04 -20.94 -0.11
CA GLN A 351 -24.46 -22.18 -0.63
C GLN A 351 -25.57 -23.12 -1.16
N VAL A 352 -26.35 -22.63 -2.12
CA VAL A 352 -27.53 -23.36 -2.66
C VAL A 352 -27.16 -24.69 -3.33
N GLU A 353 -25.95 -24.80 -3.85
CA GLU A 353 -25.39 -26.02 -4.45
C GLU A 353 -25.27 -27.21 -3.48
N TYR A 354 -25.42 -26.99 -2.17
CA TYR A 354 -25.41 -28.04 -1.14
C TYR A 354 -26.79 -28.29 -0.50
N MET A 355 -27.86 -27.66 -1.00
CA MET A 355 -29.20 -27.86 -0.46
C MET A 355 -29.73 -29.26 -0.80
N ARG A 356 -30.15 -30.00 0.23
CA ARG A 356 -30.73 -31.34 0.06
C ARG A 356 -32.16 -31.27 -0.50
N PRO A 357 -32.61 -32.29 -1.26
CA PRO A 357 -33.96 -32.35 -1.82
C PRO A 357 -35.08 -32.08 -0.80
N ALA A 358 -34.97 -32.61 0.41
CA ALA A 358 -35.97 -32.43 1.46
C ALA A 358 -36.17 -30.97 1.90
N ALA A 359 -35.11 -30.15 1.85
CA ALA A 359 -35.21 -28.72 2.13
C ALA A 359 -35.82 -27.96 0.94
N LEU A 360 -35.37 -28.28 -0.28
CA LEU A 360 -35.87 -27.66 -1.51
C LEU A 360 -37.37 -27.87 -1.68
N LYS A 361 -37.90 -29.07 -1.40
CA LYS A 361 -39.35 -29.41 -1.49
C LYS A 361 -40.29 -28.48 -0.70
N LYS A 362 -39.75 -27.64 0.19
CA LYS A 362 -40.53 -26.70 1.01
C LYS A 362 -40.57 -25.27 0.43
N ILE A 363 -39.87 -24.98 -0.68
CA ILE A 363 -39.59 -23.62 -1.14
C ILE A 363 -39.99 -23.42 -2.61
N GLY A 364 -40.71 -22.33 -2.88
CA GLY A 364 -40.96 -21.81 -4.24
C GLY A 364 -41.41 -22.86 -5.25
N TYR A 365 -40.75 -22.90 -6.41
CA TYR A 365 -41.00 -23.86 -7.50
C TYR A 365 -41.05 -25.32 -7.00
N TYR A 366 -40.11 -25.72 -6.14
CA TYR A 366 -39.98 -27.10 -5.70
C TYR A 366 -41.12 -27.58 -4.79
N LYS A 367 -41.90 -26.67 -4.19
CA LYS A 367 -43.13 -27.02 -3.49
C LYS A 367 -44.18 -27.59 -4.46
N TYR A 368 -44.25 -27.05 -5.67
CA TYR A 368 -45.19 -27.47 -6.72
C TYR A 368 -44.62 -28.61 -7.57
N TYR A 369 -43.29 -28.73 -7.67
CA TYR A 369 -42.60 -29.76 -8.43
C TYR A 369 -41.60 -30.55 -7.56
N PRO A 370 -42.06 -31.31 -6.56
CA PRO A 370 -41.19 -31.94 -5.57
C PRO A 370 -40.22 -32.98 -6.17
N LYS A 371 -40.59 -33.67 -7.26
CA LYS A 371 -39.68 -34.59 -7.95
C LYS A 371 -38.45 -33.87 -8.53
N GLN A 372 -38.58 -32.61 -8.92
CA GLN A 372 -37.46 -31.84 -9.45
C GLN A 372 -36.41 -31.55 -8.37
N ALA A 373 -36.82 -31.47 -7.09
CA ALA A 373 -35.89 -31.30 -5.99
C ALA A 373 -34.96 -32.51 -5.81
N ASP A 374 -35.44 -33.72 -6.13
CA ASP A 374 -34.63 -34.94 -6.07
C ASP A 374 -33.59 -35.01 -7.20
N ILE A 375 -33.86 -34.34 -8.32
CA ILE A 375 -32.95 -34.24 -9.47
C ILE A 375 -31.91 -33.15 -9.25
N ASP A 376 -32.36 -31.96 -8.86
CA ASP A 376 -31.48 -30.79 -8.76
C ASP A 376 -30.73 -30.73 -7.44
N GLY A 377 -31.28 -31.31 -6.37
CA GLY A 377 -30.73 -31.18 -5.03
C GLY A 377 -29.42 -31.92 -4.83
N TYR A 378 -28.65 -31.49 -3.84
CA TYR A 378 -27.38 -32.11 -3.48
C TYR A 378 -27.55 -33.56 -3.02
N ASN A 379 -26.87 -34.47 -3.72
CA ASN A 379 -26.96 -35.92 -3.50
C ASN A 379 -25.89 -36.49 -2.55
N GLY A 380 -25.00 -35.63 -2.00
CA GLY A 380 -23.93 -36.06 -1.09
C GLY A 380 -22.60 -36.42 -1.75
N LYS A 381 -22.49 -36.43 -3.09
CA LYS A 381 -21.25 -36.78 -3.82
C LYS A 381 -20.51 -35.57 -4.37
N ALA A 382 -21.21 -34.66 -5.03
CA ALA A 382 -20.63 -33.47 -5.66
C ALA A 382 -21.61 -32.28 -5.59
N PRO A 383 -21.12 -31.02 -5.57
CA PRO A 383 -21.98 -29.85 -5.57
C PRO A 383 -22.99 -29.89 -6.71
N ALA A 384 -24.25 -29.56 -6.42
CA ALA A 384 -25.29 -29.51 -7.42
C ALA A 384 -25.19 -28.26 -8.30
N ASN A 385 -26.00 -28.19 -9.36
CA ASN A 385 -26.09 -26.99 -10.19
C ASN A 385 -26.82 -25.87 -9.44
N GLY A 386 -26.06 -25.06 -8.71
CA GLY A 386 -26.59 -23.97 -7.88
C GLY A 386 -27.37 -22.91 -8.68
N GLU A 387 -27.03 -22.68 -9.95
CA GLU A 387 -27.76 -21.72 -10.79
C GLU A 387 -29.18 -22.21 -11.10
N VAL A 388 -29.33 -23.49 -11.45
CA VAL A 388 -30.65 -24.11 -11.65
C VAL A 388 -31.47 -24.04 -10.36
N ILE A 389 -30.85 -24.39 -9.23
CA ILE A 389 -31.50 -24.35 -7.91
C ILE A 389 -31.97 -22.94 -7.59
N ALA A 390 -31.09 -21.93 -7.64
CA ALA A 390 -31.41 -20.56 -7.28
C ALA A 390 -32.47 -19.96 -8.20
N ASN A 391 -32.37 -20.18 -9.51
CA ASN A 391 -33.34 -19.69 -10.48
C ASN A 391 -34.74 -20.25 -10.22
N ARG A 392 -34.86 -21.54 -9.88
CA ARG A 392 -36.16 -22.16 -9.54
C ARG A 392 -36.66 -21.75 -8.16
N MET A 393 -35.78 -21.73 -7.16
CA MET A 393 -36.11 -21.42 -5.78
C MET A 393 -36.60 -19.97 -5.59
N TYR A 394 -35.99 -19.04 -6.33
CA TYR A 394 -36.26 -17.60 -6.24
C TYR A 394 -37.08 -17.05 -7.41
N ASP A 395 -37.76 -17.90 -8.18
CA ASP A 395 -38.71 -17.48 -9.21
C ASP A 395 -40.00 -16.93 -8.57
N ASP A 396 -40.27 -15.64 -8.80
CA ASP A 396 -41.45 -14.95 -8.26
C ASP A 396 -42.79 -15.49 -8.79
N LYS A 397 -42.79 -16.28 -9.88
CA LYS A 397 -43.98 -16.99 -10.35
C LYS A 397 -44.54 -17.96 -9.31
N TYR A 398 -43.66 -18.55 -8.49
CA TYR A 398 -44.01 -19.58 -7.50
C TYR A 398 -43.96 -19.07 -6.06
N ARG A 399 -43.93 -17.74 -5.87
CA ARG A 399 -43.87 -17.09 -4.56
C ARG A 399 -45.14 -16.29 -4.31
N ASP A 400 -45.63 -16.35 -3.07
CA ASP A 400 -46.76 -15.52 -2.65
C ASP A 400 -46.43 -14.03 -2.85
N LYS A 401 -47.45 -13.23 -3.18
CA LYS A 401 -47.32 -11.80 -3.48
C LYS A 401 -46.47 -11.03 -2.45
N LYS A 402 -46.62 -11.35 -1.16
CA LYS A 402 -45.89 -10.70 -0.05
C LYS A 402 -44.41 -11.06 0.05
N TYR A 403 -43.96 -12.10 -0.65
CA TYR A 403 -42.59 -12.62 -0.61
C TYR A 403 -41.87 -12.48 -1.97
N LYS A 404 -42.46 -11.78 -2.93
CA LYS A 404 -41.85 -11.52 -4.23
C LYS A 404 -40.57 -10.69 -4.08
N LEU A 405 -39.56 -11.09 -4.82
CA LEU A 405 -38.19 -10.61 -4.75
C LEU A 405 -37.83 -9.66 -5.92
N GLY A 406 -38.73 -9.47 -6.88
CA GLY A 406 -38.49 -8.73 -8.12
C GLY A 406 -37.83 -9.56 -9.21
N ASN A 407 -37.67 -10.86 -8.99
CA ASN A 407 -37.00 -11.77 -9.91
C ASN A 407 -37.99 -12.20 -11.00
N THR A 408 -37.97 -11.47 -12.12
CA THR A 408 -38.95 -11.60 -13.20
C THR A 408 -38.31 -11.99 -14.54
N SER A 409 -36.99 -11.88 -14.65
CA SER A 409 -36.22 -12.28 -15.82
C SER A 409 -35.53 -13.64 -15.59
N LEU A 410 -35.29 -14.37 -16.67
CA LEU A 410 -34.51 -15.61 -16.62
C LEU A 410 -33.12 -15.33 -16.03
N GLY A 411 -32.68 -16.15 -15.06
CA GLY A 411 -31.38 -15.97 -14.40
C GLY A 411 -31.40 -15.04 -13.18
N ASP A 412 -32.49 -14.32 -12.92
CA ASP A 412 -32.57 -13.36 -11.80
C ASP A 412 -32.34 -14.06 -10.44
N GLY A 413 -32.84 -15.28 -10.27
CA GLY A 413 -32.70 -16.01 -9.00
C GLY A 413 -31.24 -16.29 -8.62
N TRP A 414 -30.41 -16.68 -9.58
CA TRP A 414 -28.97 -16.85 -9.37
C TRP A 414 -28.21 -15.53 -9.32
N LYS A 415 -28.57 -14.58 -10.20
CA LYS A 415 -27.93 -13.26 -10.26
C LYS A 415 -28.10 -12.53 -8.94
N TYR A 416 -29.29 -12.57 -8.33
CA TYR A 416 -29.64 -11.91 -7.08
C TYR A 416 -29.76 -12.88 -5.89
N LEU A 417 -28.92 -13.92 -5.88
CA LEU A 417 -28.71 -14.83 -4.75
C LEU A 417 -28.37 -14.09 -3.44
N GLY A 418 -28.63 -14.70 -2.29
CA GLY A 418 -28.24 -14.20 -0.98
C GLY A 418 -26.73 -13.93 -0.86
N ARG A 419 -26.39 -12.68 -0.53
CA ARG A 419 -25.00 -12.22 -0.32
C ARG A 419 -24.85 -11.24 0.86
N GLY A 420 -23.63 -11.10 1.34
CA GLY A 420 -23.24 -10.16 2.40
C GLY A 420 -23.58 -10.65 3.81
N LEU A 421 -23.39 -9.78 4.81
CA LEU A 421 -23.53 -10.14 6.23
C LEU A 421 -24.98 -10.46 6.66
N LYS A 422 -25.97 -10.03 5.87
CA LYS A 422 -27.40 -10.28 6.13
C LYS A 422 -28.10 -11.02 5.00
N GLN A 423 -27.35 -11.71 4.13
CA GLN A 423 -27.90 -12.51 3.03
C GLN A 423 -28.93 -11.75 2.18
N LEU A 424 -28.57 -10.56 1.70
CA LEU A 424 -29.42 -9.72 0.85
C LEU A 424 -29.75 -10.48 -0.44
N THR A 425 -31.05 -10.73 -0.66
CA THR A 425 -31.55 -11.64 -1.69
C THR A 425 -32.66 -10.98 -2.51
N GLY A 426 -32.66 -11.15 -3.82
CA GLY A 426 -33.73 -10.69 -4.71
C GLY A 426 -33.49 -9.32 -5.34
N LYS A 427 -33.82 -9.18 -6.63
CA LYS A 427 -33.59 -7.98 -7.45
C LYS A 427 -34.06 -6.68 -6.79
N ASN A 428 -35.25 -6.68 -6.19
CA ASN A 428 -35.81 -5.50 -5.51
C ASN A 428 -34.91 -5.01 -4.37
N ASN A 429 -34.28 -5.93 -3.63
CA ASN A 429 -33.41 -5.56 -2.52
C ASN A 429 -32.04 -5.06 -3.02
N TYR A 430 -31.53 -5.61 -4.12
CA TYR A 430 -30.31 -5.09 -4.76
C TYR A 430 -30.55 -3.70 -5.37
N GLN A 431 -31.74 -3.46 -5.92
CA GLN A 431 -32.17 -2.16 -6.44
C GLN A 431 -32.27 -1.13 -5.31
N ASP A 432 -32.96 -1.46 -4.21
CA ASP A 432 -33.06 -0.60 -3.03
C ASP A 432 -31.69 -0.26 -2.43
N LEU A 433 -30.77 -1.24 -2.37
CA LEU A 433 -29.41 -0.96 -1.94
C LEU A 433 -28.71 0.01 -2.91
N THR A 434 -28.85 -0.19 -4.21
CA THR A 434 -28.22 0.67 -5.25
C THR A 434 -28.71 2.12 -5.14
N GLU A 435 -30.01 2.33 -5.08
CA GLU A 435 -30.62 3.66 -5.02
C GLU A 435 -30.23 4.42 -3.75
N MET A 436 -30.10 3.69 -2.64
CA MET A 436 -29.88 4.31 -1.33
C MET A 436 -28.42 4.28 -0.89
N TYR A 437 -27.52 3.71 -1.68
CA TYR A 437 -26.12 3.55 -1.28
C TYR A 437 -25.44 4.90 -1.04
N SER A 438 -25.63 5.83 -1.97
CA SER A 438 -25.05 7.17 -1.94
C SER A 438 -25.60 8.04 -0.81
N THR A 439 -26.70 7.67 -0.16
CA THR A 439 -27.21 8.43 1.00
C THR A 439 -26.39 8.22 2.26
N ILE A 440 -25.58 7.15 2.32
CA ILE A 440 -24.70 6.84 3.46
C ILE A 440 -23.23 6.95 3.03
N TRP A 441 -22.90 6.55 1.80
CA TRP A 441 -21.54 6.59 1.26
C TRP A 441 -21.51 7.47 0.00
N VAL A 442 -21.48 8.79 0.21
CA VAL A 442 -21.60 9.83 -0.83
C VAL A 442 -20.45 9.82 -1.86
N ASP A 443 -19.28 9.31 -1.48
CA ASP A 443 -18.07 9.32 -2.32
C ASP A 443 -18.01 8.15 -3.31
N GLU A 444 -18.99 7.24 -3.30
CA GLU A 444 -19.01 6.03 -4.13
C GLU A 444 -20.31 5.92 -4.92
N ASN A 445 -20.20 5.87 -6.25
CA ASN A 445 -21.31 5.61 -7.15
C ASN A 445 -21.27 4.14 -7.63
N LEU A 446 -22.05 3.27 -6.98
CA LEU A 446 -22.06 1.83 -7.22
C LEU A 446 -23.45 1.33 -7.62
N ASP A 447 -23.46 0.40 -8.57
CA ASP A 447 -24.66 -0.28 -9.04
C ASP A 447 -24.59 -1.77 -8.70
N PHE A 448 -25.31 -2.18 -7.65
CA PHE A 448 -25.34 -3.57 -7.18
C PHE A 448 -26.28 -4.44 -8.02
N VAL A 449 -27.15 -3.85 -8.84
CA VAL A 449 -28.02 -4.60 -9.76
C VAL A 449 -27.22 -5.06 -10.98
N LYS A 450 -26.29 -4.22 -11.47
CA LYS A 450 -25.30 -4.58 -12.49
C LYS A 450 -24.20 -5.46 -11.91
N ASN A 451 -23.74 -5.18 -10.69
CA ASN A 451 -22.58 -5.84 -10.08
C ASN A 451 -22.92 -6.54 -8.74
N PRO A 452 -23.83 -7.54 -8.72
CA PRO A 452 -24.31 -8.15 -7.47
C PRO A 452 -23.21 -8.87 -6.67
N LYS A 453 -22.17 -9.36 -7.34
CA LYS A 453 -21.01 -10.03 -6.70
C LYS A 453 -20.18 -9.08 -5.82
N LEU A 454 -20.35 -7.76 -5.93
CA LEU A 454 -19.72 -6.81 -5.01
C LEU A 454 -20.06 -7.15 -3.54
N LEU A 455 -21.28 -7.64 -3.27
CA LEU A 455 -21.71 -8.02 -1.92
C LEU A 455 -20.98 -9.23 -1.33
N GLU A 456 -20.18 -9.94 -2.12
CA GLU A 456 -19.29 -10.99 -1.62
C GLU A 456 -17.95 -10.41 -1.10
N GLN A 457 -17.67 -9.15 -1.41
CA GLN A 457 -16.50 -8.44 -0.88
C GLN A 457 -16.79 -7.91 0.54
N PRO A 458 -15.84 -8.01 1.48
CA PRO A 458 -16.05 -7.64 2.88
C PRO A 458 -16.65 -6.24 3.10
N LYS A 459 -16.11 -5.23 2.42
CA LYS A 459 -16.58 -3.84 2.49
C LYS A 459 -18.08 -3.74 2.20
N TYR A 460 -18.52 -4.24 1.05
CA TYR A 460 -19.91 -4.12 0.62
C TYR A 460 -20.84 -5.10 1.35
N ALA A 461 -20.31 -6.23 1.82
CA ALA A 461 -21.02 -7.15 2.71
C ALA A 461 -21.43 -6.48 4.03
N VAL A 462 -20.54 -5.67 4.63
CA VAL A 462 -20.86 -4.87 5.82
C VAL A 462 -21.89 -3.80 5.48
N ARG A 463 -21.62 -3.00 4.45
CA ARG A 463 -22.47 -1.87 4.08
C ARG A 463 -23.91 -2.27 3.74
N SER A 464 -24.12 -3.39 3.06
CA SER A 464 -25.47 -3.92 2.82
C SER A 464 -26.22 -4.25 4.13
N ALA A 465 -25.55 -4.82 5.12
CA ALA A 465 -26.15 -5.10 6.42
C ALA A 465 -26.40 -3.85 7.26
N ILE A 466 -25.51 -2.85 7.20
CA ILE A 466 -25.70 -1.53 7.80
C ILE A 466 -26.90 -0.81 7.17
N ARG A 467 -27.02 -0.82 5.83
CA ARG A 467 -28.16 -0.22 5.15
C ARG A 467 -29.47 -0.81 5.63
N PHE A 468 -29.55 -2.15 5.76
CA PHE A 468 -30.75 -2.81 6.30
C PHE A 468 -31.01 -2.41 7.76
N TRP A 469 -29.95 -2.39 8.59
CA TRP A 469 -30.02 -1.99 9.99
C TRP A 469 -30.61 -0.58 10.18
N LEU A 470 -30.13 0.38 9.37
CA LEU A 470 -30.59 1.76 9.39
C LEU A 470 -31.98 1.93 8.79
N LYS A 471 -32.24 1.34 7.62
CA LYS A 471 -33.53 1.44 6.90
C LYS A 471 -34.70 1.01 7.79
N PHE A 472 -34.53 -0.09 8.53
CA PHE A 472 -35.58 -0.61 9.41
C PHE A 472 -35.45 -0.12 10.86
N LYS A 473 -34.56 0.83 11.12
CA LYS A 473 -34.33 1.44 12.44
C LYS A 473 -34.16 0.40 13.55
N LEU A 474 -33.45 -0.67 13.25
CA LEU A 474 -33.33 -1.82 14.17
C LEU A 474 -32.59 -1.44 15.46
N TYR A 475 -31.78 -0.38 15.42
CA TYR A 475 -31.18 0.23 16.60
C TYR A 475 -32.23 0.75 17.60
N GLU A 476 -33.36 1.32 17.16
CA GLU A 476 -34.43 1.77 18.05
C GLU A 476 -35.13 0.59 18.75
N ILE A 477 -35.10 -0.61 18.14
CA ILE A 477 -35.60 -1.83 18.78
C ILE A 477 -34.55 -2.35 19.78
N ALA A 478 -33.27 -2.33 19.40
CA ALA A 478 -32.17 -2.74 20.27
C ALA A 478 -32.08 -1.88 21.55
N ASP A 479 -32.37 -0.58 21.44
CA ASP A 479 -32.34 0.36 22.58
C ASP A 479 -33.42 0.08 23.63
N LYS A 480 -34.45 -0.70 23.31
CA LYS A 480 -35.53 -1.06 24.25
C LYS A 480 -35.10 -2.08 25.29
N GLY A 481 -33.99 -2.78 25.05
CA GLY A 481 -33.42 -3.69 26.03
C GLY A 481 -32.76 -4.93 25.45
N SER A 482 -32.45 -5.85 26.36
CA SER A 482 -31.72 -7.09 26.09
C SER A 482 -32.54 -8.35 26.31
N GLU A 483 -33.86 -8.24 26.31
CA GLU A 483 -34.72 -9.39 26.50
C GLU A 483 -34.97 -10.11 25.16
N SER A 484 -35.48 -11.34 25.26
CA SER A 484 -35.79 -12.14 24.07
C SER A 484 -36.77 -11.43 23.12
N LYS A 485 -37.69 -10.61 23.65
CA LYS A 485 -38.68 -9.87 22.86
C LYS A 485 -38.04 -8.87 21.89
N GLU A 486 -36.96 -8.18 22.25
CA GLU A 486 -36.24 -7.27 21.34
C GLU A 486 -35.49 -8.06 20.26
N VAL A 487 -34.84 -9.16 20.64
CA VAL A 487 -34.15 -10.04 19.69
C VAL A 487 -35.13 -10.61 18.67
N ASP A 488 -36.31 -11.04 19.11
CA ASP A 488 -37.36 -11.58 18.25
C ASP A 488 -37.97 -10.51 17.36
N ALA A 489 -38.17 -9.29 17.88
CA ALA A 489 -38.66 -8.17 17.10
C ALA A 489 -37.68 -7.82 15.97
N ILE A 490 -36.38 -7.77 16.24
CA ILE A 490 -35.33 -7.59 15.22
C ILE A 490 -35.33 -8.77 14.23
N THR A 491 -35.39 -10.00 14.74
CA THR A 491 -35.42 -11.22 13.93
C THR A 491 -36.60 -11.22 12.96
N SER A 492 -37.79 -10.81 13.41
CA SER A 492 -39.00 -10.77 12.58
C SER A 492 -38.90 -9.80 11.41
N LYS A 493 -38.07 -8.74 11.53
CA LYS A 493 -37.76 -7.80 10.46
C LYS A 493 -36.77 -8.38 9.47
N ILE A 494 -35.74 -9.07 9.98
CA ILE A 494 -34.68 -9.68 9.15
C ILE A 494 -35.21 -10.88 8.36
N ASN A 495 -35.87 -11.82 9.05
CA ASN A 495 -36.37 -13.04 8.45
C ASN A 495 -37.71 -13.45 9.09
N ARG A 496 -38.80 -12.95 8.52
CA ARG A 496 -40.16 -13.18 9.04
C ARG A 496 -40.56 -14.66 8.91
N GLY A 497 -40.97 -15.27 10.02
CA GLY A 497 -41.48 -16.65 10.03
C GLY A 497 -40.38 -17.72 10.02
N THR A 498 -39.15 -17.36 10.38
CA THR A 498 -38.03 -18.27 10.59
C THR A 498 -38.23 -19.13 11.85
N ASP A 499 -37.61 -20.29 11.92
CA ASP A 499 -37.49 -21.13 13.12
C ASP A 499 -36.22 -20.79 13.95
N SER A 500 -35.34 -19.94 13.40
CA SER A 500 -34.05 -19.56 14.01
C SER A 500 -34.12 -18.62 15.22
N TYR A 501 -35.31 -18.33 15.76
CA TYR A 501 -35.48 -17.42 16.91
C TYR A 501 -34.65 -17.86 18.13
N LEU A 502 -34.70 -19.14 18.47
CA LEU A 502 -33.95 -19.68 19.61
C LEU A 502 -32.43 -19.51 19.43
N ASP A 503 -31.92 -19.76 18.23
CA ASP A 503 -30.48 -19.65 17.95
C ASP A 503 -30.01 -18.20 17.94
N ARG A 504 -30.82 -17.27 17.42
CA ARG A 504 -30.53 -15.83 17.48
C ARG A 504 -30.50 -15.30 18.92
N ARG A 505 -31.40 -15.77 19.79
CA ARG A 505 -31.35 -15.45 21.23
C ARG A 505 -30.08 -15.98 21.87
N LYS A 506 -29.65 -17.22 21.57
CA LYS A 506 -28.37 -17.76 22.05
C LYS A 506 -27.17 -16.95 21.55
N HIS A 507 -27.19 -16.56 20.26
CA HIS A 507 -26.15 -15.71 19.69
C HIS A 507 -26.12 -14.33 20.35
N PHE A 508 -27.28 -13.78 20.71
CA PHE A 508 -27.38 -12.53 21.43
C PHE A 508 -26.83 -12.62 22.86
N ILE A 509 -27.18 -13.65 23.62
CA ILE A 509 -26.62 -13.90 24.95
C ILE A 509 -25.09 -13.96 24.88
N ARG A 510 -24.55 -14.71 23.91
CA ARG A 510 -23.11 -14.79 23.67
C ARG A 510 -22.50 -13.43 23.31
N ALA A 511 -23.13 -12.71 22.38
CA ALA A 511 -22.65 -11.39 21.96
C ALA A 511 -22.67 -10.39 23.13
N ARG A 512 -23.71 -10.40 23.97
CA ARG A 512 -23.78 -9.58 25.18
C ARG A 512 -22.63 -9.83 26.15
N GLN A 513 -22.20 -11.08 26.31
CA GLN A 513 -21.05 -11.40 27.18
C GLN A 513 -19.72 -10.91 26.61
N ILE A 514 -19.59 -10.87 25.29
CA ILE A 514 -18.36 -10.53 24.58
C ILE A 514 -18.20 -9.01 24.40
N PHE A 515 -19.32 -8.33 24.13
CA PHE A 515 -19.40 -6.91 23.84
C PHE A 515 -19.94 -6.14 25.06
N ASN A 516 -19.77 -6.63 26.29
CA ASN A 516 -20.32 -5.93 27.46
C ASN A 516 -19.52 -4.68 27.83
#